data_AF-A0A5J4SCY9-F1
#
_entry.id   AF-A0A5J4SCY9-F1
#
_cell.length_a   1.000
_cell.length_b   1.000
_cell.length_c   1.000
_cell.angle_alpha   90.00
_cell.angle_beta   90.00
_cell.angle_gamma   90.00
#
_symmetry.space_group_name_H-M   'P 1'
#
loop_
_entity.id
_entity.type
_entity.pdbx_description
1 polymer ?
#
loop_
_entity_poly.entity_id
_entity_poly.type
_entity_poly.pdbx_seq_one_letter_code
_entity_poly.pdbx_strand_id
1 'polypeptide(L)' 'PWVHIAISNAKRLLLDIYHDIKPEYLQNYLNEFCYKFNRRYLGENLFDRLLIAAVTYKNQFRCNNG' A
#
# COMPACT_ATOMS: atom_id res chain seq x y z
N PRO A 1 22.44 -7.15 4.23
CA PRO A 1 21.16 -7.85 3.95
C PRO A 1 20.00 -6.84 3.72
N TRP A 2 19.14 -7.08 2.72
CA TRP A 2 18.09 -6.17 2.25
C TRP A 2 17.02 -5.80 3.31
N VAL A 3 16.80 -6.69 4.29
CA VAL A 3 15.79 -6.49 5.35
C VAL A 3 16.08 -5.27 6.22
N HIS A 4 17.35 -5.01 6.56
CA HIS A 4 17.72 -3.84 7.37
C HIS A 4 17.49 -2.53 6.60
N ILE A 5 17.65 -2.54 5.28
CA ILE A 5 17.35 -1.38 4.42
C ILE A 5 15.84 -1.11 4.40
N ALA A 6 15.04 -2.16 4.23
CA ALA A 6 13.58 -2.05 4.26
C ALA A 6 13.08 -1.50 5.61
N ILE A 7 13.61 -2.01 6.73
CA ILE A 7 13.27 -1.55 8.08
C ILE A 7 13.67 -0.07 8.28
N SER A 8 14.88 0.32 7.89
CA SER A 8 15.34 1.72 8.01
C SER A 8 14.49 2.68 7.16
N ASN A 9 14.10 2.27 5.95
CA ASN A 9 13.22 3.07 5.09
C ASN A 9 11.80 3.19 5.66
N ALA A 10 11.26 2.11 6.23
CA ALA A 10 9.97 2.15 6.91
C ALA A 10 10.00 3.14 8.08
N LYS A 11 11.01 3.05 8.96
CA LYS A 11 11.17 3.97 10.09
C LYS A 11 11.23 5.44 9.64
N ARG A 12 12.01 5.75 8.60
CA ARG A 12 12.11 7.10 8.06
C ARG A 12 10.77 7.61 7.51
N LEU A 13 10.09 6.80 6.70
CA LEU A 13 8.78 7.17 6.16
C LEU A 13 7.75 7.44 7.27
N LEU A 14 7.75 6.63 8.33
CA LEU A 14 6.83 6.81 9.45
C LEU A 14 7.08 8.14 10.18
N LEU A 15 8.35 8.47 10.44
CA LEU A 15 8.74 9.70 11.12
C LEU A 15 8.52 10.96 10.26
N ASP A 16 8.70 10.85 8.94
CA ASP A 16 8.59 11.99 8.03
C ASP A 16 7.12 12.34 7.70
N ILE A 17 6.23 11.35 7.60
CA ILE A 17 4.85 11.54 7.16
C ILE A 17 3.89 11.76 8.33
N TYR A 18 4.02 10.97 9.41
CA TYR A 18 3.04 10.99 10.49
C TYR A 18 3.57 11.83 11.65
N HIS A 19 2.78 12.83 12.06
CA HIS A 19 3.10 13.67 13.22
C HIS A 19 3.11 12.87 14.53
N ASP A 20 2.28 11.81 14.62
CA ASP A 20 2.23 10.90 15.75
C ASP A 20 1.92 9.47 15.29
N ILE A 21 2.63 8.49 15.86
CA ILE A 21 2.51 7.08 15.50
C ILE A 21 1.77 6.37 16.62
N LYS A 22 0.48 6.13 16.38
CA LYS A 22 -0.37 5.37 17.32
C LYS A 22 -0.29 3.87 17.05
N PRO A 23 -0.12 3.03 18.08
CA PRO A 23 0.03 1.59 17.91
C PRO A 23 -1.22 0.93 17.31
N GLU A 24 -2.42 1.48 17.54
CA GLU A 24 -3.66 0.97 16.94
C GLU A 24 -3.66 0.99 15.39
N TYR A 25 -2.87 1.88 14.78
CA TYR A 25 -2.78 2.02 13.32
C TYR A 25 -1.49 1.44 12.73
N LEU A 26 -0.65 0.78 13.54
CA LEU A 26 0.66 0.30 13.11
C LEU A 26 0.57 -0.60 11.87
N GLN A 27 -0.40 -1.52 11.83
CA GLN A 27 -0.61 -2.38 10.68
C GLN A 27 -1.00 -1.59 9.43
N ASN A 28 -1.81 -0.54 9.56
CA ASN A 28 -2.19 0.31 8.43
C ASN A 28 -0.97 1.08 7.89
N TYR A 29 -0.13 1.60 8.78
CA TYR A 29 1.10 2.27 8.38
C TYR A 29 2.07 1.33 7.64
N LEU A 30 2.20 0.09 8.13
CA LEU A 30 3.01 -0.93 7.47
C LEU A 30 2.42 -1.36 6.12
N ASN A 31 1.10 -1.49 6.02
CA ASN A 31 0.41 -1.77 4.76
C ASN A 31 0.65 -0.66 3.74
N GLU A 32 0.56 0.61 4.16
CA GLU A 32 0.84 1.76 3.30
C GLU A 32 2.30 1.79 2.85
N PHE A 33 3.25 1.51 3.76
CA PHE A 33 4.66 1.38 3.41
C PHE A 33 4.89 0.28 2.37
N CYS A 34 4.38 -0.94 2.60
CA CYS A 34 4.49 -2.06 1.67
C CYS A 34 3.88 -1.71 0.30
N TYR A 35 2.72 -1.07 0.30
CA TYR A 35 2.05 -0.64 -0.92
C TYR A 35 2.94 0.33 -1.72
N LYS A 36 3.45 1.39 -1.10
CA LYS A 36 4.35 2.37 -1.76
C LYS A 36 5.68 1.73 -2.20
N PHE A 37 6.27 0.91 -1.34
CA PHE A 37 7.55 0.24 -1.58
C PHE A 37 7.48 -0.72 -2.76
N ASN A 38 6.46 -1.58 -2.80
CA ASN A 38 6.25 -2.53 -3.91
C ASN A 38 5.96 -1.81 -5.22
N ARG A 39 5.28 -0.66 -5.15
CA ARG A 39 4.90 0.13 -6.33
C ARG A 39 6.10 0.73 -7.07
N ARG A 40 7.23 0.96 -6.39
CA ARG A 40 8.46 1.52 -6.99
C ARG A 40 9.00 0.67 -8.14
N TYR A 41 8.71 -0.63 -8.13
CA TYR A 41 9.18 -1.58 -9.15
C TYR A 41 8.16 -1.82 -10.27
N LEU A 42 7.00 -1.17 -10.24
CA LEU A 42 5.94 -1.39 -11.23
C LEU A 42 6.15 -0.60 -12.53
N GLY A 43 6.94 0.48 -12.51
CA GLY A 43 7.22 1.30 -13.68
C GLY A 43 5.95 1.77 -14.41
N GLU A 44 5.96 1.69 -15.74
CA GLU A 44 4.84 2.07 -16.62
C GLU A 44 3.57 1.21 -16.40
N ASN A 45 3.70 0.02 -15.83
CA ASN A 45 2.55 -0.89 -15.62
C ASN A 45 1.59 -0.41 -14.54
N LEU A 46 1.89 0.70 -13.86
CA LEU A 46 1.07 1.17 -12.75
C LEU A 46 -0.35 1.55 -13.19
N PHE A 47 -0.47 2.21 -14.34
CA PHE A 47 -1.75 2.62 -14.89
C PHE A 47 -2.60 1.42 -15.27
N ASP A 48 -2.05 0.47 -16.01
CA ASP A 48 -2.77 -0.74 -16.45
C ASP A 48 -3.24 -1.59 -15.28
N ARG A 49 -2.43 -1.73 -14.24
CA ARG A 49 -2.83 -2.47 -13.03
C ARG A 49 -3.94 -1.77 -12.26
N LEU A 50 -3.92 -0.43 -12.22
CA LEU A 50 -5.00 0.35 -11.62
C LEU A 50 -6.30 0.18 -12.43
N LEU A 51 -6.21 0.26 -13.77
CA LEU A 51 -7.33 0.05 -14.67
C LEU A 51 -7.96 -1.33 -14.44
N ILE A 52 -7.15 -2.40 -14.44
CA ILE A 52 -7.59 -3.76 -14.19
C ILE A 52 -8.27 -3.87 -12.82
N ALA A 53 -7.66 -3.34 -11.76
CA ALA A 53 -8.27 -3.36 -10.42
C ALA A 53 -9.62 -2.65 -10.37
N ALA A 54 -9.75 -1.50 -11.05
CA ALA A 54 -11.00 -0.74 -11.10
C ALA A 54 -12.11 -1.50 -11.84
N VAL A 55 -11.82 -2.14 -12.98
CA VAL A 55 -12.84 -2.86 -13.76
C VAL A 55 -13.15 -4.25 -13.22
N THR A 56 -12.22 -4.89 -12.50
CA THR A 56 -12.42 -6.22 -11.89
C THR A 56 -13.03 -6.17 -10.49
N TYR A 57 -13.07 -4.99 -9.86
CA TYR A 57 -13.64 -4.84 -8.53
C TYR A 57 -15.12 -5.21 -8.51
N LYS A 58 -15.44 -6.37 -7.93
CA LYS A 58 -16.81 -6.79 -7.66
C LYS A 58 -17.31 -6.02 -6.45
N ASN A 59 -18.12 -5.01 -6.70
CA ASN A 59 -18.84 -4.29 -5.67
C ASN A 59 -19.98 -5.15 -5.13
N GLN A 60 -19.98 -5.38 -3.80
CA GLN A 60 -20.98 -6.18 -3.10
C GLN A 60 -22.44 -5.73 -3.38
N PHE A 61 -22.64 -4.45 -3.69
CA PHE A 61 -23.92 -3.89 -4.14
C PHE A 61 -24.49 -4.55 -5.41
N ARG A 62 -23.63 -4.96 -6.36
CA ARG A 62 -24.07 -5.57 -7.64
C ARG A 62 -24.14 -7.09 -7.56
N CYS A 63 -23.49 -7.71 -6.57
CA CYS A 63 -23.44 -9.17 -6.40
C CYS A 63 -24.73 -9.78 -5.85
N ASN A 64 -25.61 -8.98 -5.23
CA ASN A 64 -26.87 -9.46 -4.63
C ASN A 64 -28.07 -9.45 -5.60
N ASN A 65 -27.86 -9.14 -6.88
CA ASN A 65 -28.90 -9.13 -7.91
C ASN A 65 -28.81 -10.34 -8.87
N GLY A 66 -28.24 -11.45 -8.41
CA GLY A 66 -28.12 -12.71 -9.16
C GLY A 66 -28.58 -13.89 -8.33
#